data_AF-A0A6L1L277-F1
#
_entry.id   AF-A0A6L1L277-F1
#
_cell.length_a   1.000
_cell.length_b   1.000
_cell.length_c   1.000
_cell.angle_alpha   90.00
_cell.angle_beta   90.00
_cell.angle_gamma   90.00
#
_symmetry.space_group_name_H-M   'P 1'
#
loop_
_entity.id
_entity.type
_entity.pdbx_description
1 polymer ?
#
loop_
_entity_poly.entity_id
_entity_poly.type
_entity_poly.pdbx_seq_one_letter_code
_entity_poly.pdbx_strand_id
1 'polypeptide(L)'
;MYDYSKYENATPKQLVYALSLAEKRAEKLNLQLKENEELFKFLQKKLKNSFSTKKTKKRERKIPELDEAIEDYKNGNVETYKNFKEYKKAMDVL
;
A
#
# COMPACT_ATOMS: atom_id res chain seq x y z
N MET A 1 -12.19 5.44 -36.96
CA MET A 1 -11.47 4.69 -38.01
C MET A 1 -10.59 5.66 -38.77
N TYR A 2 -9.34 5.34 -39.09
CA TYR A 2 -8.50 6.24 -39.88
C TYR A 2 -9.03 6.28 -41.31
N ASP A 3 -9.18 7.48 -41.85
CA ASP A 3 -9.58 7.69 -43.24
C ASP A 3 -8.35 7.58 -44.15
N TYR A 4 -8.32 6.51 -44.95
CA TYR A 4 -7.24 6.21 -45.89
C TYR A 4 -7.54 6.71 -47.31
N SER A 5 -8.76 7.20 -47.59
CA SER A 5 -9.16 7.66 -48.94
C SER A 5 -8.24 8.74 -49.50
N LYS A 6 -7.71 9.60 -48.62
CA LYS A 6 -6.72 10.63 -48.94
C LYS A 6 -5.37 10.11 -49.48
N TYR A 7 -5.11 8.80 -49.38
CA TYR A 7 -3.89 8.17 -49.90
C TYR A 7 -4.14 7.30 -51.13
N GLU A 8 -5.39 7.10 -51.52
CA GLU A 8 -5.79 6.20 -52.62
C GLU A 8 -5.20 6.64 -53.97
N ASN A 9 -5.09 7.96 -54.18
CA ASN A 9 -4.46 8.57 -55.36
C ASN A 9 -3.17 9.34 -55.01
N ALA A 10 -2.56 9.07 -53.84
CA ALA A 10 -1.36 9.78 -53.42
C ALA A 10 -0.13 9.32 -54.20
N THR A 11 0.75 10.26 -54.53
CA THR A 11 2.03 9.96 -55.17
C THR A 11 2.96 9.21 -54.21
N PRO A 12 3.94 8.43 -54.71
CA PRO A 12 4.92 7.76 -53.86
C PRO A 12 5.66 8.70 -52.89
N LYS A 13 5.95 9.93 -53.32
CA LYS A 13 6.57 10.95 -52.44
C LYS A 13 5.67 11.34 -51.27
N GLN A 14 4.37 11.49 -51.49
CA GLN A 14 3.40 11.81 -50.44
C GLN A 14 3.23 10.64 -49.46
N LEU A 15 3.27 9.39 -49.97
CA LEU A 15 3.23 8.19 -49.12
C LEU A 15 4.46 8.08 -48.22
N VAL A 16 5.67 8.28 -48.76
CA VAL A 16 6.92 8.28 -47.97
C VAL A 16 6.89 9.39 -46.92
N TYR A 17 6.42 10.59 -47.28
CA TYR A 17 6.30 11.68 -46.33
C TYR A 17 5.31 11.35 -45.20
N ALA A 18 4.13 10.84 -45.53
CA ALA A 18 3.12 10.45 -44.56
C ALA A 18 3.61 9.33 -43.63
N LEU A 19 4.35 8.36 -44.16
CA LEU A 19 4.98 7.29 -43.39
C LEU A 19 5.99 7.88 -42.39
N SER A 20 6.90 8.73 -42.85
CA SER A 20 7.91 9.37 -41.98
C SER A 20 7.28 10.21 -40.86
N LEU A 21 6.14 10.84 -41.13
CA LEU A 21 5.40 11.60 -40.13
C LEU A 21 4.73 10.68 -39.10
N ALA A 22 4.19 9.54 -39.56
CA ALA A 22 3.61 8.53 -38.68
C ALA A 22 4.68 7.90 -37.77
N GLU A 23 5.86 7.59 -38.31
CA GLU A 23 7.00 7.06 -37.54
C GLU A 23 7.42 8.03 -36.43
N LYS A 24 7.65 9.32 -36.76
CA LYS A 24 7.98 10.35 -35.77
C LYS A 24 6.92 10.49 -34.67
N ARG A 25 5.64 10.36 -35.03
CA ARG A 25 4.54 10.39 -34.06
C ARG A 25 4.56 9.16 -33.16
N ALA A 26 4.83 7.98 -33.72
CA ALA A 26 4.94 6.74 -32.96
C ALA A 26 6.13 6.78 -31.98
N GLU A 27 7.28 7.28 -32.41
CA GLU A 27 8.46 7.47 -31.54
C GLU A 27 8.15 8.42 -30.38
N LYS A 28 7.52 9.57 -30.66
CA LYS A 28 7.11 10.53 -29.64
C LYS A 28 6.13 9.90 -28.64
N LEU A 29 5.13 9.17 -29.12
CA LEU A 29 4.17 8.49 -28.26
C LEU A 29 4.83 7.43 -27.38
N ASN A 30 5.81 6.69 -27.90
CA ASN A 30 6.57 5.72 -27.12
C ASN A 30 7.40 6.38 -25.99
N LEU A 31 7.99 7.54 -26.25
CA LEU A 31 8.69 8.30 -25.22
C LEU A 31 7.72 8.78 -24.13
N GLN A 32 6.60 9.37 -24.53
CA GLN A 32 5.56 9.82 -23.59
C GLN A 32 4.96 8.66 -22.78
N LEU A 33 4.81 7.49 -23.38
CA LEU A 33 4.33 6.30 -22.69
C LEU A 33 5.31 5.88 -21.57
N LYS A 34 6.62 5.85 -21.87
CA LYS A 34 7.65 5.55 -20.86
C LYS A 34 7.64 6.57 -19.72
N GLU A 35 7.59 7.86 -20.03
CA GLU A 35 7.51 8.92 -19.02
C GLU A 35 6.26 8.80 -18.14
N ASN A 36 5.11 8.50 -18.76
CA ASN A 36 3.85 8.31 -18.04
C ASN A 36 3.88 7.08 -17.12
N GLU A 37 4.50 5.97 -17.56
CA GLU A 37 4.68 4.78 -16.72
C GLU A 37 5.55 5.06 -15.49
N GLU A 38 6.63 5.82 -15.65
CA GLU A 38 7.50 6.22 -14.53
C GLU A 38 6.77 7.16 -13.57
N LEU A 39 6.07 8.16 -14.10
CA LEU A 39 5.24 9.07 -13.30
C LEU A 39 4.18 8.30 -12.52
N PHE A 40 3.51 7.34 -13.16
CA PHE A 40 2.51 6.49 -12.52
C PHE A 40 3.10 5.68 -11.37
N LYS A 41 4.24 5.01 -11.58
CA LYS A 41 4.97 4.28 -10.51
C LYS A 41 5.36 5.19 -9.36
N PHE A 42 5.84 6.40 -9.67
CA PHE A 42 6.22 7.39 -8.67
C PHE A 42 5.00 7.83 -7.82
N LEU A 43 3.88 8.16 -8.47
CA LEU A 43 2.65 8.56 -7.80
C LEU A 43 2.08 7.42 -6.94
N GLN A 44 2.07 6.19 -7.44
CA GLN A 44 1.68 5.01 -6.66
C GLN A 44 2.56 4.84 -5.41
N LYS A 45 3.88 5.02 -5.53
CA LYS A 45 4.81 4.94 -4.40
C LYS A 45 4.54 6.06 -3.37
N LYS A 46 4.30 7.29 -3.84
CA LYS A 46 3.95 8.42 -2.97
C LYS A 46 2.64 8.16 -2.22
N LEU A 47 1.62 7.67 -2.92
CA LEU A 47 0.32 7.32 -2.35
C LEU A 47 0.44 6.21 -1.30
N LYS A 48 1.19 5.15 -1.59
CA LYS A 48 1.45 4.07 -0.62
C LYS A 48 2.17 4.59 0.62
N ASN A 49 3.10 5.53 0.46
CA ASN A 49 3.81 6.14 1.58
C ASN A 49 2.94 7.12 2.38
N SER A 50 2.00 7.84 1.75
CA SER A 50 1.08 8.73 2.45
C SER A 50 0.06 7.98 3.29
N PHE A 51 -0.41 6.82 2.80
CA PHE A 51 -1.26 5.90 3.59
C PHE A 51 -0.47 4.95 4.49
N SER A 52 0.86 4.98 4.42
CA SER A 52 1.69 4.42 5.48
C SER A 52 1.57 5.35 6.68
N THR A 53 0.41 5.30 7.35
CA THR A 53 0.36 5.61 8.77
C THR A 53 1.50 4.82 9.35
N LYS A 54 2.52 5.50 9.91
CA LYS A 54 3.49 4.88 10.78
C LYS A 54 2.63 3.96 11.64
N LYS A 55 2.75 2.64 11.46
CA LYS A 55 2.43 1.74 12.55
C LYS A 55 3.38 2.29 13.59
N THR A 56 2.89 3.18 14.45
CA THR A 56 3.44 3.32 15.77
C THR A 56 3.44 1.89 16.21
N LYS A 57 4.60 1.22 16.06
CA LYS A 57 4.93 0.03 16.82
C LYS A 57 4.38 0.45 18.17
N LYS A 58 3.29 -0.17 18.63
CA LYS A 58 2.88 -0.01 20.02
C LYS A 58 4.19 -0.37 20.70
N ARG A 59 4.94 0.65 21.14
CA ARG A 59 6.08 0.42 22.00
C ARG A 59 5.40 -0.37 23.08
N GLU A 60 5.77 -1.64 23.21
CA GLU A 60 5.33 -2.45 24.33
C GLU A 60 5.58 -1.54 25.53
N ARG A 61 4.51 -0.94 26.03
CA ARG A 61 4.58 -0.12 27.23
C ARG A 61 4.77 -1.21 28.26
N LYS A 62 6.03 -1.53 28.53
CA LYS A 62 6.41 -2.33 29.69
C LYS A 62 5.92 -1.54 30.88
N ILE A 63 4.81 -2.00 31.43
CA ILE A 63 4.32 -1.54 32.71
C ILE A 63 4.77 -2.65 33.64
N PRO A 64 5.81 -2.43 34.46
CA PRO A 64 6.46 -3.49 35.23
C PRO A 64 5.46 -4.35 36.01
N GLU A 65 4.44 -3.72 36.62
CA GLU A 65 3.37 -4.38 37.36
C GLU A 65 2.52 -5.33 36.49
N LEU A 66 2.24 -4.96 35.23
CA LEU A 66 1.50 -5.81 34.30
C LEU A 66 2.38 -6.94 33.77
N ASP A 67 3.66 -6.67 33.53
CA ASP A 67 4.61 -7.69 33.09
C ASP A 67 4.82 -8.74 34.20
N GLU A 68 4.90 -8.31 35.46
CA GLU A 68 5.00 -9.17 36.66
C GLU A 68 3.71 -9.98 36.87
N ALA A 69 2.53 -9.36 36.78
CA ALA A 69 1.25 -10.06 36.87
C ALA A 69 1.06 -11.12 35.76
N ILE A 70 1.59 -10.87 34.56
CA ILE A 70 1.57 -11.84 33.44
C ILE A 70 2.53 -13.01 33.72
N GLU A 71 3.70 -12.76 34.29
CA GLU A 71 4.65 -13.79 34.72
C GLU A 71 4.05 -14.65 35.83
N ASP A 72 3.46 -14.04 36.85
CA ASP A 72 2.79 -14.77 37.95
C ASP A 72 1.64 -15.64 37.45
N TYR A 73 0.84 -15.13 36.52
CA TYR A 73 -0.21 -15.92 35.87
C TYR A 73 0.35 -17.16 35.14
N LYS A 74 1.45 -16.99 34.39
CA LYS A 74 2.10 -18.10 33.67
C LYS A 74 2.74 -19.13 34.61
N ASN A 75 3.29 -18.66 35.72
CA ASN A 75 3.94 -19.50 36.72
C ASN A 75 2.92 -20.19 37.65
N GLY A 76 1.63 -19.89 37.51
CA GLY A 76 0.57 -20.48 38.31
C GLY A 76 0.47 -19.87 39.72
N ASN A 77 1.11 -18.72 39.96
CA ASN A 77 1.02 -17.93 41.19
C ASN A 77 -0.30 -17.14 41.21
N VAL A 78 -1.42 -17.85 41.00
CA VAL A 78 -2.76 -17.26 40.93
C VAL A 78 -3.61 -17.82 42.05
N GLU A 79 -4.31 -16.92 42.72
CA GLU A 79 -5.34 -17.32 43.66
C GLU A 79 -6.55 -17.86 42.90
N THR A 80 -6.95 -19.08 43.24
CA THR A 80 -8.13 -19.71 42.64
C THR A 80 -9.25 -19.78 43.67
N TYR A 81 -10.45 -19.44 43.21
CA TYR A 81 -11.65 -19.41 44.04
C TYR A 81 -12.68 -20.38 43.46
N LYS A 82 -13.41 -21.10 44.32
CA LYS A 82 -14.37 -22.11 43.85
C LYS A 82 -15.58 -21.49 43.18
N ASN A 83 -15.92 -20.25 43.54
CA ASN A 83 -17.01 -19.48 42.95
C ASN A 83 -16.85 -17.97 43.18
N PHE A 84 -17.65 -17.19 42.47
CA PHE A 84 -17.61 -15.72 42.53
C PHE A 84 -17.93 -15.13 43.93
N LYS A 85 -18.76 -15.80 44.74
CA LYS A 85 -19.08 -15.32 46.10
C LYS A 85 -17.87 -15.39 47.02
N GLU A 86 -17.05 -16.43 46.88
CA GLU A 86 -15.81 -16.61 47.62
C GLU A 86 -14.76 -15.58 47.22
N TYR A 87 -14.58 -15.37 45.91
CA TYR A 87 -13.73 -14.30 45.37
C TYR A 87 -14.11 -12.94 45.92
N LYS A 88 -15.40 -12.59 45.89
CA LYS A 88 -15.88 -11.29 46.38
C LYS A 88 -15.58 -11.10 47.87
N LYS A 89 -15.78 -12.14 48.70
CA LYS A 89 -15.44 -12.08 50.13
C LYS A 89 -13.95 -11.89 50.37
N ALA A 90 -13.08 -12.50 49.57
CA ALA A 90 -11.64 -12.34 49.71
C ALA A 90 -11.19 -10.92 49.31
N MET A 91 -11.80 -10.36 48.27
CA MET A 91 -11.51 -9.00 47.81
C MET A 91 -12.03 -7.91 48.77
N ASP A 92 -13.16 -8.16 49.46
CA ASP A 92 -13.71 -7.21 50.45
C ASP A 92 -12.88 -7.15 51.75
N VAL A 93 -11.92 -8.06 51.94
CA VAL A 93 -11.04 -8.16 53.13
C VAL A 93 -9.63 -7.58 52.87
N LEU A 94 -9.28 -7.33 51.60
CA LEU A 94 -8.04 -6.69 51.14
C LEU A 94 -8.13 -5.16 51.23
#